data_AF-A0A954G756-F1
#
_entry.id   AF-A0A954G756-F1
#
_cell.length_a   1.000
_cell.length_b   1.000
_cell.length_c   1.000
_cell.angle_alpha   90.00
_cell.angle_beta   90.00
_cell.angle_gamma   90.00
#
_symmetry.space_group_name_H-M   'P 1'
#
loop_
_entity.id
_entity.type
_entity.pdbx_description
1 polymer ?
#
loop_
_entity_poly.entity_id
_entity_poly.type
_entity_poly.pdbx_seq_one_letter_code
_entity_poly.pdbx_strand_id
1 'polypeptide(L)' 'LFSDFPGITVVDDLQKLSYPLPSTCDGSDEVYIGRIRRDISSPNGLSFWCVSDNLRKGAATNAVQIAELLAKHKACT' A
#
# COMPACT_ATOMS: atom_id res chain seq x y z
N LEU A 1 -1.88 12.06 4.00
CA LEU A 1 -0.57 11.42 3.74
C LEU A 1 -0.75 10.14 2.94
N PHE A 2 -1.15 9.02 3.57
CA PHE A 2 -1.27 7.75 2.85
C PHE A 2 -2.36 7.77 1.77
N SER A 3 -3.56 8.28 2.08
CA SER A 3 -4.68 8.37 1.14
C SER A 3 -4.43 9.28 -0.07
N ASP A 4 -3.39 10.11 -0.03
CA ASP A 4 -3.08 11.05 -1.12
C ASP A 4 -2.14 10.41 -2.17
N PHE A 5 -1.57 9.24 -1.87
CA PHE A 5 -0.61 8.56 -2.74
C PHE A 5 -1.33 7.54 -3.63
N PRO A 6 -1.12 7.57 -4.97
CA PRO A 6 -1.73 6.59 -5.88
C PRO A 6 -1.32 5.15 -5.57
N GLY A 7 -2.27 4.22 -5.58
CA GLY A 7 -2.03 2.80 -5.29
C GLY A 7 -2.02 2.44 -3.80
N ILE A 8 -2.39 3.40 -2.93
CA ILE A 8 -2.60 3.18 -1.49
C ILE A 8 -4.07 3.38 -1.15
N THR A 9 -4.67 2.39 -0.49
CA THR A 9 -6.00 2.46 0.08
C THR A 9 -5.91 2.45 1.61
N VAL A 10 -6.46 3.47 2.26
CA VAL A 10 -6.52 3.52 3.74
C VAL A 10 -7.81 2.88 4.23
N VAL A 11 -7.67 1.86 5.07
CA VAL A 11 -8.77 1.15 5.75
C VAL A 11 -8.51 1.26 7.25
N ASP A 12 -9.14 2.22 7.92
CA ASP A 12 -8.85 2.48 9.34
C ASP A 12 -10.09 2.99 10.10
N ASP A 13 -11.11 2.14 10.21
CA ASP A 13 -12.29 2.38 11.05
C ASP A 13 -12.37 1.31 12.15
N LEU A 14 -11.69 1.59 13.27
CA LEU A 14 -11.60 0.66 14.41
C LEU A 14 -12.94 0.46 15.11
N GLN A 15 -13.86 1.43 15.05
CA GLN A 15 -15.19 1.30 15.66
C GLN A 15 -16.02 0.26 14.92
N LYS A 16 -15.81 0.14 13.60
CA LYS A 16 -16.44 -0.88 12.75
C LYS A 16 -15.56 -2.12 12.52
N LEU A 17 -14.46 -2.27 13.26
CA LEU A 17 -13.49 -3.37 13.09
C LEU A 17 -12.94 -3.47 11.65
N SER A 18 -12.86 -2.35 10.94
CA SER A 18 -12.34 -2.28 9.58
C SER A 18 -10.87 -1.89 9.60
N TYR A 19 -10.03 -2.85 9.22
CA TYR A 19 -8.58 -2.68 9.05
C TYR A 19 -8.07 -3.71 8.03
N PRO A 20 -6.89 -3.50 7.43
CA PRO A 20 -6.39 -4.39 6.39
C PRO A 20 -6.15 -5.81 6.92
N LEU A 21 -6.69 -6.79 6.20
CA LEU A 21 -6.47 -8.22 6.46
C LEU A 21 -5.89 -8.88 5.20
N PRO A 22 -4.94 -9.83 5.33
CA PRO A 22 -4.40 -10.53 4.17
C PRO A 22 -5.49 -11.17 3.29
N SER A 23 -6.53 -11.74 3.91
CA SER A 23 -7.66 -12.33 3.21
C SER A 23 -8.49 -11.35 2.38
N THR A 24 -8.46 -10.05 2.71
CA THR A 24 -9.20 -9.00 1.98
C THR A 24 -8.37 -8.35 0.87
N CYS A 25 -7.07 -8.65 0.81
CA CYS A 25 -6.14 -8.03 -0.14
C CYS A 25 -5.75 -8.95 -1.31
N ASP A 26 -6.10 -10.24 -1.24
CA ASP A 26 -5.77 -11.24 -2.26
C ASP A 26 -6.36 -10.85 -3.63
N GLY A 27 -5.53 -10.93 -4.66
CA GLY A 27 -5.93 -10.56 -6.02
C GLY A 27 -6.06 -9.05 -6.27
N SER A 28 -5.65 -8.20 -5.33
CA SER A 28 -5.61 -6.74 -5.52
C SER A 28 -4.21 -6.26 -5.92
N ASP A 29 -4.17 -5.21 -6.74
CA ASP A 29 -2.93 -4.51 -7.13
C ASP A 29 -2.58 -3.35 -6.17
N GLU A 30 -3.47 -3.06 -5.22
CA GLU A 30 -3.35 -1.97 -4.25
C GLU A 30 -2.56 -2.37 -3.00
N VAL A 31 -2.02 -1.36 -2.30
CA VAL A 31 -1.46 -1.50 -0.95
C VAL A 31 -2.46 -0.95 0.06
N TYR A 32 -2.76 -1.72 1.10
CA TYR A 32 -3.71 -1.34 2.12
C TYR A 32 -3.00 -0.95 3.41
N ILE A 33 -3.38 0.21 3.97
CA ILE A 33 -2.81 0.75 5.21
C ILE A 33 -3.92 0.99 6.23
N GLY A 34 -3.67 0.63 7.49
CA GLY A 34 -4.58 0.92 8.60
C GLY A 34 -3.89 0.86 9.95
N ARG A 35 -4.66 0.87 11.04
CA ARG A 35 -4.16 0.88 12.43
C ARG A 35 -3.15 2.02 12.69
N ILE A 36 -3.36 3.17 12.04
CA ILE A 36 -2.43 4.29 12.00
C ILE A 36 -2.45 5.00 13.35
N ARG A 37 -1.29 5.13 13.99
CA ARG A 37 -1.17 5.78 15.30
C ARG A 37 0.24 6.33 15.53
N ARG A 38 0.36 7.29 16.44
CA ARG A 38 1.69 7.68 16.94
C ARG A 38 2.35 6.51 17.64
N ASP A 39 3.63 6.36 17.37
CA ASP A 39 4.46 5.37 18.05
C ASP A 39 4.63 5.74 19.52
N ILE A 40 4.78 4.73 20.38
CA ILE A 40 4.93 4.91 21.83
C ILE A 40 6.39 5.10 22.26
N SER A 41 7.35 4.71 21.42
CA SER A 41 8.78 4.70 21.74
C SER A 41 9.52 5.97 21.27
N SER A 42 8.98 6.67 20.27
CA SER A 42 9.60 7.86 19.69
C SER A 42 8.60 9.01 19.51
N PRO A 43 8.93 10.25 19.95
CA PRO A 43 8.07 11.42 19.79
C PRO A 43 7.64 11.73 18.35
N ASN A 44 8.48 11.35 17.37
CA ASN A 44 8.22 11.54 15.94
C ASN A 44 7.90 10.22 15.21
N GLY A 45 7.67 9.13 15.95
CA GLY A 45 7.41 7.83 15.37
C GLY A 45 5.95 7.66 14.94
N LEU A 46 5.74 6.86 13.90
CA LEU A 46 4.44 6.47 13.39
C LEU A 46 4.39 4.95 13.27
N SER A 47 3.38 4.32 13.89
CA SER A 47 3.09 2.90 13.72
C SER A 47 1.86 2.73 12.83
N PHE A 48 1.91 1.79 11.89
CA PHE A 48 0.80 1.44 11.02
C PHE A 48 0.88 -0.03 10.64
N TRP A 49 -0.21 -0.53 10.06
CA TRP A 49 -0.34 -1.89 9.54
C TRP A 49 -0.44 -1.82 8.02
N CYS A 50 0.40 -2.58 7.32
CA CYS A 50 0.52 -2.58 5.86
C CYS A 50 0.29 -3.99 5.33
N VAL A 51 -0.60 -4.12 4.35
CA VAL A 51 -0.95 -5.41 3.73
C VAL A 51 -1.10 -5.23 2.23
N SER A 52 -0.58 -6.19 1.46
CA SER A 52 -0.77 -6.27 0.01
C SER A 52 -0.69 -7.74 -0.43
N ASP A 53 -1.17 -8.03 -1.63
CA ASP A 53 -0.91 -9.31 -2.30
C ASP A 53 0.58 -9.40 -2.66
N ASN A 54 1.25 -10.45 -2.17
CA ASN A 54 2.69 -10.66 -2.36
C ASN A 54 3.05 -11.18 -3.77
N LEU A 55 2.14 -11.83 -4.47
CA LEU A 55 2.35 -12.32 -5.84
C LEU A 55 2.07 -11.22 -6.87
N ARG A 56 1.15 -10.31 -6.57
CA ARG A 56 0.83 -9.16 -7.43
C ARG A 56 1.69 -7.95 -7.12
N LYS A 57 1.26 -7.08 -6.22
CA LYS A 57 1.98 -5.86 -5.88
C LYS A 57 3.36 -6.15 -5.29
N GLY A 58 3.54 -7.30 -4.64
CA GLY A 58 4.85 -7.77 -4.18
C GLY A 58 5.77 -8.35 -5.26
N ALA A 59 5.25 -8.70 -6.45
CA ALA A 59 6.05 -9.27 -7.53
C ALA A 59 5.55 -8.86 -8.94
N ALA A 60 4.54 -9.54 -9.49
CA ALA A 60 4.16 -9.43 -10.90
C ALA A 60 3.71 -8.01 -11.31
N THR A 61 2.78 -7.42 -10.57
CA THR A 61 2.24 -6.09 -10.86
C THR A 61 3.32 -5.02 -10.73
N ASN A 62 4.20 -5.15 -9.74
CA ASN A 62 5.33 -4.23 -9.58
C ASN A 62 6.31 -4.33 -10.77
N ALA A 63 6.62 -5.54 -11.25
CA ALA A 63 7.47 -5.74 -12.42
C ALA A 63 6.88 -5.10 -13.69
N VAL A 64 5.57 -5.26 -13.92
CA VAL A 64 4.87 -4.63 -15.05
C VAL A 64 4.89 -3.10 -14.93
N GLN A 65 4.59 -2.54 -13.76
CA GLN A 65 4.62 -1.09 -13.53
C GLN A 65 6.01 -0.48 -13.79
N ILE A 66 7.09 -1.18 -13.38
CA ILE A 66 8.46 -0.77 -13.69
C ILE A 66 8.70 -0.79 -15.22
N ALA A 67 8.27 -1.85 -15.90
CA ALA A 67 8.42 -1.95 -17.35
C ALA A 67 7.67 -0.84 -18.10
N GLU A 68 6.45 -0.50 -17.65
CA GLU A 68 5.66 0.61 -18.20
C GLU A 68 6.34 1.96 -17.99
N LEU A 69 6.90 2.20 -16.81
CA LEU A 69 7.67 3.42 -16.53
C LEU A 69 8.89 3.54 -17.43
N LEU A 70 9.65 2.44 -17.60
CA LEU A 70 10.80 2.40 -18.50
C LEU A 70 10.40 2.67 -19.97
N ALA A 71 9.30 2.09 -20.44
CA ALA A 71 8.79 2.32 -21.78
C ALA A 71 8.38 3.79 -21.99
N LYS A 72 7.68 4.39 -21.02
CA LYS A 72 7.30 5.82 -21.05
C LYS A 72 8.53 6.73 -21.09
N HIS A 73 9.57 6.43 -20.32
CA HIS A 73 10.81 7.20 -20.32
C HIS A 73 11.58 7.07 -21.64
N LYS A 74 11.71 5.86 -22.20
CA LYS A 74 12.38 5.66 -23.49
C LYS A 74 11.66 6.34 -24.64
N ALA A 75 10.33 6.41 -24.61
CA ALA A 75 9.54 7.09 -25.62
C ALA A 75 9.67 8.63 -25.57
N CYS A 76 10.17 9.19 -24.47
CA CYS A 76 10.38 10.62 -24.27
C CYS A 76 11.83 11.07 -24.55
N THR A 77 12.73 10.14 -24.87
CA THR A 77 14.14 10.42 -25.26
C THR A 77 14.27 10.27 -26.77
#